data_AF-X1AMV1-F1
#
_entry.id   AF-X1AMV1-F1
#
_cell.length_a   1.000
_cell.length_b   1.000
_cell.length_c   1.000
_cell.angle_alpha   90.00
_cell.angle_beta   90.00
_cell.angle_gamma   90.00
#
_symmetry.space_group_name_H-M   'P 1'
#
loop_
_entity.id
_entity.type
_entity.pdbx_description
1 polymer ?
#
loop_
_entity_poly.entity_id
_entity_poly.type
_entity_poly.pdbx_seq_one_letter_code
_entity_poly.pdbx_strand_id
1 'polypeptide(L)'
;GNDGSKWIEYPNIESFGRTGTVALLSLSIIDFLRSAEDVDKEFEEKLTSNLDKYLKFLISLRLDNGQFHQSYYLNNGTGYGSPSPYFDGETLLALAKAAKYMDKHELIPMILDSANSTYMAHVIEALIIDPDSSITKGFFQWGCMSYFEIETTNWINSDKYSNNIIYLTDWMIDVHRTLERTRNTAYAYEGIIHAYEIARRNNDSSRIEKYFSVIDEGLYKLTTWQVGGPIPNTFLKDNPTSNIFAIGGIMNHKEEAPLRIDVTQHQMHAVILAQKYVYDC
;
A
#
# COMPACT_ATOMS: atom_id res chain seq x y z
N GLY A 1 -4.56 -19.35 -16.82
CA GLY A 1 -3.77 -20.57 -16.94
C GLY A 1 -4.64 -21.80 -17.05
N ASN A 2 -4.05 -22.94 -17.43
CA ASN A 2 -4.73 -24.24 -17.50
C ASN A 2 -5.25 -24.74 -16.14
N ASP A 3 -4.76 -24.16 -15.05
CA ASP A 3 -5.17 -24.41 -13.67
C ASP A 3 -6.33 -23.52 -13.20
N GLY A 4 -6.89 -22.67 -14.08
CA GLY A 4 -7.93 -21.71 -13.72
C GLY A 4 -7.42 -20.41 -13.11
N SER A 5 -6.10 -20.18 -13.00
CA SER A 5 -5.54 -18.87 -12.63
C SER A 5 -5.80 -17.81 -13.70
N LYS A 6 -5.73 -16.53 -13.33
CA LYS A 6 -5.80 -15.39 -14.26
C LYS A 6 -4.72 -14.37 -13.90
N TRP A 7 -4.07 -13.81 -14.92
CA TRP A 7 -3.10 -12.73 -14.77
C TRP A 7 -3.39 -11.63 -15.79
N ILE A 8 -2.65 -10.53 -15.72
CA ILE A 8 -2.82 -9.38 -16.60
C ILE A 8 -1.79 -9.42 -17.72
N GLU A 9 -2.27 -9.24 -18.94
CA GLU A 9 -1.46 -9.08 -20.14
C GLU A 9 -1.65 -7.65 -20.65
N TYR A 10 -0.54 -6.93 -20.83
CA TYR A 10 -0.57 -5.60 -21.40
C TYR A 10 -0.57 -5.68 -22.93
N PRO A 11 -1.42 -4.91 -23.61
CA PRO A 11 -1.42 -4.89 -25.07
C PRO A 11 -0.09 -4.32 -25.59
N ASN A 12 0.49 -5.00 -26.58
CA ASN A 12 1.62 -4.53 -27.41
C ASN A 12 2.97 -4.29 -26.69
N ILE A 13 3.13 -4.66 -25.41
CA ILE A 13 4.37 -4.40 -24.66
C ILE A 13 4.65 -5.57 -23.70
N GLU A 14 5.91 -6.02 -23.72
CA GLU A 14 6.59 -6.97 -22.81
C GLU A 14 6.20 -8.45 -22.89
N SER A 15 7.22 -9.33 -22.84
CA SER A 15 7.04 -10.78 -22.66
C SER A 15 6.71 -11.15 -21.21
N PHE A 16 6.57 -10.15 -20.34
CA PHE A 16 6.41 -10.31 -18.89
C PHE A 16 5.44 -9.27 -18.30
N GLY A 17 4.82 -9.64 -17.17
CA GLY A 17 3.99 -8.77 -16.34
C GLY A 17 4.60 -8.59 -14.95
N ARG A 18 4.04 -7.65 -14.18
CA ARG A 18 4.46 -7.34 -12.81
C ARG A 18 3.46 -7.92 -11.82
N THR A 19 3.95 -8.60 -10.78
CA THR A 19 3.12 -9.19 -9.73
C THR A 19 2.24 -8.15 -9.05
N GLY A 20 2.80 -6.97 -8.78
CA GLY A 20 2.07 -5.84 -8.20
C GLY A 20 0.82 -5.43 -8.97
N THR A 21 0.83 -5.52 -10.31
CA THR A 21 -0.36 -5.23 -11.13
C THR A 21 -1.54 -6.12 -10.74
N VAL A 22 -1.30 -7.41 -10.55
CA VAL A 22 -2.37 -8.36 -10.21
C VAL A 22 -2.81 -8.17 -8.76
N ALA A 23 -1.88 -7.83 -7.86
CA ALA A 23 -2.19 -7.51 -6.47
C ALA A 23 -3.08 -6.27 -6.35
N LEU A 24 -2.72 -5.16 -7.03
CA LEU A 24 -3.50 -3.92 -7.04
C LEU A 24 -4.89 -4.09 -7.66
N LEU A 25 -5.00 -4.90 -8.72
CA LEU A 25 -6.31 -5.24 -9.29
C LEU A 25 -7.15 -6.05 -8.30
N SER A 26 -6.55 -7.02 -7.61
CA SER A 26 -7.25 -7.81 -6.59
C SER A 26 -7.74 -6.92 -5.44
N LEU A 27 -6.90 -5.98 -4.97
CA LEU A 27 -7.26 -4.98 -3.97
C LEU A 27 -8.43 -4.11 -4.43
N SER A 28 -8.38 -3.64 -5.69
CA SER A 28 -9.45 -2.82 -6.27
C SER A 28 -10.78 -3.57 -6.32
N ILE A 29 -10.77 -4.86 -6.68
CA ILE A 29 -11.98 -5.70 -6.69
C ILE A 29 -12.50 -5.87 -5.26
N ILE A 30 -11.64 -6.19 -4.30
CA ILE A 30 -12.02 -6.37 -2.89
C ILE A 30 -12.66 -5.09 -2.36
N ASP A 31 -12.03 -3.93 -2.53
CA ASP A 31 -12.56 -2.68 -2.00
C ASP A 31 -13.83 -2.23 -2.72
N PHE A 32 -13.97 -2.48 -4.03
CA PHE A 32 -15.22 -2.24 -4.75
C PHE A 32 -16.37 -3.11 -4.21
N LEU A 33 -16.15 -4.43 -4.11
CA LEU A 33 -17.17 -5.36 -3.61
C LEU A 33 -17.60 -5.07 -2.17
N ARG A 34 -16.71 -4.48 -1.35
CA ARG A 34 -17.02 -4.10 0.04
C ARG A 34 -17.78 -2.79 0.19
N SER A 35 -17.62 -1.87 -0.76
CA SER A 35 -18.09 -0.49 -0.62
C SER A 35 -19.28 -0.14 -1.52
N ALA A 36 -19.51 -0.91 -2.58
CA ALA A 36 -20.62 -0.67 -3.48
C ALA A 36 -21.95 -1.08 -2.83
N GLU A 37 -22.91 -0.15 -2.79
CA GLU A 37 -24.22 -0.35 -2.15
C GLU A 37 -25.16 -1.22 -3.00
N ASP A 38 -25.15 -1.02 -4.33
CA ASP A 38 -26.01 -1.73 -5.28
C ASP A 38 -25.18 -2.24 -6.47
N VAL A 39 -24.70 -3.47 -6.40
CA VAL A 39 -24.02 -4.15 -7.51
C VAL A 39 -24.98 -5.17 -8.12
N ASP A 40 -25.09 -5.15 -9.44
CA ASP A 40 -25.79 -6.22 -10.16
C ASP A 40 -25.19 -7.58 -9.81
N LYS A 41 -26.03 -8.56 -9.47
CA LYS A 41 -25.59 -9.85 -8.96
C LYS A 41 -24.72 -10.62 -9.95
N GLU A 42 -25.02 -10.55 -11.25
CA GLU A 42 -24.20 -11.19 -12.27
C GLU A 42 -22.81 -10.54 -12.34
N PHE A 43 -22.75 -9.22 -12.21
CA PHE A 43 -21.49 -8.50 -12.15
C PHE A 43 -20.69 -8.81 -10.88
N GLU A 44 -21.35 -8.89 -9.72
CA GLU A 44 -20.74 -9.30 -8.45
C GLU A 44 -20.13 -10.71 -8.55
N GLU A 45 -20.90 -11.70 -9.01
CA GLU A 45 -20.44 -13.08 -9.21
C GLU A 45 -19.24 -13.14 -10.18
N LYS A 46 -19.27 -12.32 -11.23
CA LYS A 46 -18.15 -12.20 -12.18
C LYS A 46 -16.91 -11.60 -11.53
N LEU A 47 -17.04 -10.57 -10.71
CA LEU A 47 -15.92 -9.96 -10.00
C LEU A 47 -15.32 -10.92 -8.97
N THR A 48 -16.15 -11.58 -8.16
CA THR A 48 -15.73 -12.60 -7.20
C THR A 48 -15.03 -13.76 -7.90
N SER A 49 -15.59 -14.25 -9.02
CA SER A 49 -14.94 -15.29 -9.83
C SER A 49 -13.59 -14.83 -10.39
N ASN A 50 -13.46 -13.56 -10.81
CA ASN A 50 -12.17 -13.04 -11.27
C ASN A 50 -11.17 -12.91 -10.11
N LEU A 51 -11.62 -12.41 -8.95
CA LEU A 51 -10.79 -12.30 -7.75
C LEU A 51 -10.18 -13.65 -7.39
N ASP A 52 -10.98 -14.71 -7.33
CA ASP A 52 -10.49 -16.07 -7.01
C ASP A 52 -9.36 -16.52 -7.95
N LYS A 53 -9.48 -16.19 -9.24
CA LYS A 53 -8.48 -16.53 -10.25
C LYS A 53 -7.21 -15.69 -10.11
N TYR A 54 -7.34 -14.42 -9.72
CA TYR A 54 -6.20 -13.53 -9.43
C TYR A 54 -5.49 -13.92 -8.13
N LEU A 55 -6.22 -14.24 -7.07
CA LEU A 55 -5.64 -14.72 -5.81
C LEU A 55 -4.90 -16.04 -6.01
N LYS A 56 -5.50 -16.99 -6.73
CA LYS A 56 -4.83 -18.24 -7.11
C LYS A 56 -3.54 -17.98 -7.88
N PHE A 57 -3.55 -17.00 -8.78
CA PHE A 57 -2.36 -16.61 -9.51
C PHE A 57 -1.28 -16.02 -8.59
N LEU A 58 -1.62 -15.06 -7.72
CA LEU A 58 -0.68 -14.48 -6.75
C LEU A 58 -0.04 -15.54 -5.85
N ILE A 59 -0.84 -16.51 -5.38
CA ILE A 59 -0.35 -17.64 -4.59
C ILE A 59 0.66 -18.49 -5.38
N SER A 60 0.43 -18.68 -6.68
CA SER A 60 1.36 -19.44 -7.54
C SER A 60 2.73 -18.78 -7.74
N LEU A 61 2.83 -17.47 -7.45
CA LEU A 61 4.07 -16.71 -7.55
C LEU A 61 4.89 -16.72 -6.24
N ARG A 62 4.35 -17.35 -5.19
CA ARG A 62 5.01 -17.45 -3.89
C ARG A 62 6.22 -18.39 -3.98
N LEU A 63 7.34 -17.93 -3.45
CA LEU A 63 8.58 -18.66 -3.30
C LEU A 63 8.56 -19.51 -2.02
N ASP A 64 9.46 -20.51 -1.96
CA ASP A 64 9.64 -21.36 -0.78
C ASP A 64 10.06 -20.57 0.47
N ASN A 65 10.71 -19.41 0.30
CA ASN A 65 11.09 -18.52 1.40
C ASN A 65 9.93 -17.64 1.90
N GLY A 66 8.75 -17.72 1.29
CA GLY A 66 7.55 -16.97 1.66
C GLY A 66 7.40 -15.59 1.06
N GLN A 67 8.37 -15.12 0.27
CA GLN A 67 8.23 -13.93 -0.58
C GLN A 67 7.59 -14.29 -1.93
N PHE A 68 7.42 -13.31 -2.82
CA PHE A 68 6.82 -13.51 -4.13
C PHE A 68 7.78 -13.12 -5.24
N HIS A 69 7.72 -13.83 -6.37
CA HIS A 69 8.38 -13.37 -7.58
C HIS A 69 7.89 -11.97 -7.97
N GLN A 70 8.81 -11.09 -8.39
CA GLN A 70 8.42 -9.73 -8.78
C GLN A 70 7.69 -9.64 -10.13
N SER A 71 7.88 -10.64 -10.99
CA SER A 71 7.37 -10.66 -12.34
C SER A 71 6.90 -12.06 -12.73
N TYR A 72 6.17 -12.15 -13.84
CA TYR A 72 5.75 -13.40 -14.45
C TYR A 72 5.80 -13.32 -15.97
N TYR A 73 5.98 -14.43 -16.66
CA TYR A 73 5.92 -14.46 -18.12
C TYR A 73 4.47 -14.39 -18.61
N LEU A 74 4.16 -13.53 -19.59
CA LEU A 74 2.77 -13.36 -20.05
C LEU A 74 2.22 -14.61 -20.72
N ASN A 75 3.07 -15.38 -21.41
CA ASN A 75 2.63 -16.54 -22.19
C ASN A 75 2.13 -17.72 -21.34
N ASN A 76 2.58 -17.83 -20.09
CA ASN A 76 2.28 -18.99 -19.25
C ASN A 76 2.03 -18.66 -17.77
N GLY A 77 2.25 -17.42 -17.34
CA GLY A 77 2.06 -16.98 -15.95
C GLY A 77 3.17 -17.41 -14.99
N THR A 78 4.23 -18.08 -15.47
CA THR A 78 5.30 -18.56 -14.58
C THR A 78 6.05 -17.39 -13.95
N GLY A 79 6.17 -17.40 -12.62
CA GLY A 79 6.91 -16.40 -11.86
C GLY A 79 8.41 -16.39 -12.16
N TYR A 80 9.02 -15.21 -12.14
CA TYR A 80 10.47 -15.04 -12.26
C TYR A 80 10.96 -13.73 -11.63
N GLY A 81 12.27 -13.64 -11.44
CA GLY A 81 12.94 -12.48 -10.84
C GLY A 81 12.91 -12.49 -9.32
N SER A 82 13.87 -11.77 -8.72
CA SER A 82 13.98 -11.64 -7.27
C SER A 82 12.77 -10.88 -6.68
N PRO A 83 12.41 -11.14 -5.42
CA PRO A 83 11.34 -10.42 -4.76
C PRO A 83 11.52 -8.90 -4.76
N SER A 84 10.40 -8.20 -4.77
CA SER A 84 10.32 -6.74 -4.68
C SER A 84 9.61 -6.36 -3.39
N PRO A 85 10.13 -5.42 -2.58
CA PRO A 85 9.46 -4.97 -1.37
C PRO A 85 8.05 -4.43 -1.65
N TYR A 86 7.87 -3.72 -2.77
CA TYR A 86 6.56 -3.21 -3.18
C TYR A 86 5.57 -4.35 -3.44
N PHE A 87 5.96 -5.31 -4.28
CA PHE A 87 5.06 -6.36 -4.73
C PHE A 87 4.78 -7.41 -3.66
N ASP A 88 5.76 -7.68 -2.79
CA ASP A 88 5.55 -8.50 -1.59
C ASP A 88 4.51 -7.86 -0.68
N GLY A 89 4.62 -6.55 -0.41
CA GLY A 89 3.67 -5.83 0.41
C GLY A 89 2.27 -5.75 -0.23
N GLU A 90 2.16 -5.41 -1.51
CA GLU A 90 0.88 -5.34 -2.24
C GLU A 90 0.18 -6.71 -2.26
N THR A 91 0.95 -7.78 -2.53
CA THR A 91 0.41 -9.15 -2.55
C THR A 91 -0.04 -9.58 -1.17
N LEU A 92 0.76 -9.30 -0.14
CA LEU A 92 0.40 -9.61 1.25
C LEU A 92 -0.89 -8.90 1.66
N LEU A 93 -1.03 -7.61 1.31
CA LEU A 93 -2.24 -6.84 1.60
C LEU A 93 -3.45 -7.43 0.89
N ALA A 94 -3.32 -7.79 -0.40
CA ALA A 94 -4.40 -8.37 -1.19
C ALA A 94 -4.91 -9.67 -0.56
N LEU A 95 -3.98 -10.55 -0.16
CA LEU A 95 -4.31 -11.83 0.47
C LEU A 95 -4.92 -11.63 1.87
N ALA A 96 -4.36 -10.71 2.68
CA ALA A 96 -4.88 -10.40 4.01
C ALA A 96 -6.32 -9.87 3.94
N LYS A 97 -6.59 -8.92 3.05
CA LYS A 97 -7.94 -8.37 2.85
C LYS A 97 -8.89 -9.42 2.27
N ALA A 98 -8.44 -10.28 1.35
CA ALA A 98 -9.27 -11.36 0.84
C ALA A 98 -9.67 -12.34 1.95
N ALA A 99 -8.73 -12.74 2.80
CA ALA A 99 -9.03 -13.63 3.92
C ALA A 99 -9.92 -12.99 4.99
N LYS A 100 -9.84 -11.66 5.16
CA LYS A 100 -10.62 -10.92 6.14
C LYS A 100 -12.05 -10.58 5.67
N TYR A 101 -12.22 -10.25 4.39
CA TYR A 101 -13.47 -9.67 3.87
C TYR A 101 -14.16 -10.52 2.80
N MET A 102 -13.50 -11.53 2.25
CA MET A 102 -14.01 -12.34 1.12
C MET A 102 -14.04 -13.84 1.45
N ASP A 103 -14.13 -14.18 2.73
CA ASP A 103 -14.21 -15.55 3.25
C ASP A 103 -13.07 -16.50 2.82
N LYS A 104 -11.89 -15.96 2.48
CA LYS A 104 -10.70 -16.75 2.09
C LYS A 104 -9.86 -17.21 3.27
N HIS A 105 -10.50 -17.74 4.31
CA HIS A 105 -9.85 -18.09 5.58
C HIS A 105 -8.82 -19.21 5.44
N GLU A 106 -8.92 -20.04 4.41
CA GLU A 106 -7.94 -21.08 4.08
C GLU A 106 -6.54 -20.53 3.79
N LEU A 107 -6.43 -19.24 3.45
CA LEU A 107 -5.16 -18.59 3.14
C LEU A 107 -4.39 -18.13 4.38
N ILE A 108 -5.03 -18.09 5.55
CA ILE A 108 -4.47 -17.49 6.78
C ILE A 108 -3.08 -18.05 7.13
N PRO A 109 -2.84 -19.37 7.15
CA PRO A 109 -1.52 -19.89 7.51
C PRO A 109 -0.41 -19.40 6.57
N MET A 110 -0.68 -19.34 5.26
CA MET A 110 0.27 -18.84 4.26
C MET A 110 0.51 -17.34 4.41
N ILE A 111 -0.55 -16.56 4.68
CA ILE A 111 -0.47 -15.11 4.89
C ILE A 111 0.44 -14.81 6.09
N LEU A 112 0.23 -15.50 7.21
CA LEU A 112 1.04 -15.29 8.42
C LEU A 112 2.50 -15.69 8.22
N ASP A 113 2.76 -16.75 7.46
CA ASP A 113 4.12 -17.15 7.09
C ASP A 113 4.79 -16.09 6.20
N SER A 114 4.13 -15.66 5.12
CA SER A 114 4.62 -14.59 4.24
C SER A 114 4.80 -13.25 4.96
N ALA A 115 3.91 -12.90 5.89
CA ALA A 115 4.04 -11.69 6.69
C ALA A 115 5.31 -11.71 7.56
N ASN A 116 5.71 -12.87 8.08
CA ASN A 116 6.96 -13.01 8.83
C ASN A 116 8.17 -12.95 7.90
N SER A 117 8.15 -13.68 6.79
CA SER A 117 9.26 -13.71 5.84
C SER A 117 9.55 -12.33 5.25
N THR A 118 8.51 -11.61 4.85
CA THR A 118 8.64 -10.25 4.29
C THR A 118 9.10 -9.24 5.35
N TYR A 119 8.68 -9.39 6.61
CA TYR A 119 9.22 -8.59 7.72
C TYR A 119 10.72 -8.82 7.91
N MET A 120 11.14 -10.09 7.94
CA MET A 120 12.55 -10.45 8.11
C MET A 120 13.40 -9.89 6.97
N ALA A 121 13.01 -10.12 5.72
CA ALA A 121 13.78 -9.71 4.55
C ALA A 121 13.81 -8.18 4.36
N HIS A 122 12.64 -7.52 4.39
CA HIS A 122 12.52 -6.11 4.01
C HIS A 122 12.68 -5.12 5.15
N VAL A 123 12.65 -5.61 6.40
CA VAL A 123 12.80 -4.76 7.58
C VAL A 123 14.05 -5.14 8.34
N ILE A 124 14.11 -6.35 8.90
CA ILE A 124 15.21 -6.70 9.82
C ILE A 124 16.55 -6.78 9.08
N GLU A 125 16.64 -7.61 8.04
CA GLU A 125 17.88 -7.79 7.28
C GLU A 125 18.27 -6.51 6.53
N ALA A 126 17.29 -5.86 5.92
CA ALA A 126 17.49 -4.60 5.20
C ALA A 126 18.06 -3.48 6.10
N LEU A 127 17.54 -3.32 7.32
CA LEU A 127 18.00 -2.28 8.25
C LEU A 127 19.30 -2.62 8.96
N ILE A 128 19.65 -3.90 9.09
CA ILE A 128 20.98 -4.33 9.53
C ILE A 128 22.06 -3.89 8.52
N ILE A 129 21.74 -4.00 7.22
CA ILE A 129 22.66 -3.64 6.14
C ILE A 129 22.72 -2.12 5.95
N ASP A 130 21.57 -1.46 5.92
CA ASP A 130 21.43 -0.02 5.69
C ASP A 130 20.38 0.57 6.64
N PRO A 131 20.79 1.35 7.67
CA PRO A 131 19.85 1.95 8.59
C PRO A 131 18.81 2.89 7.95
N ASP A 132 19.06 3.49 6.78
CA ASP A 132 18.07 4.27 6.01
C ASP A 132 17.69 3.55 4.69
N SER A 133 17.43 2.24 4.80
CA SER A 133 17.24 1.36 3.65
C SER A 133 16.11 1.78 2.70
N SER A 134 16.46 1.89 1.43
CA SER A 134 15.49 2.02 0.34
C SER A 134 14.56 0.80 0.18
N ILE A 135 15.00 -0.39 0.62
CA ILE A 135 14.18 -1.62 0.62
C ILE A 135 13.07 -1.48 1.66
N THR A 136 13.44 -1.12 2.90
CA THR A 136 12.47 -0.90 3.98
C THR A 136 11.51 0.23 3.64
N LYS A 137 12.02 1.33 3.05
CA LYS A 137 11.16 2.39 2.51
C LYS A 137 10.13 1.85 1.52
N GLY A 138 10.55 1.02 0.57
CA GLY A 138 9.66 0.48 -0.46
C GLY A 138 8.61 -0.48 0.08
N PHE A 139 8.91 -1.17 1.19
CA PHE A 139 7.98 -2.07 1.86
C PHE A 139 7.04 -1.33 2.82
N PHE A 140 7.48 -0.22 3.41
CA PHE A 140 6.83 0.43 4.55
C PHE A 140 5.32 0.62 4.42
N GLN A 141 4.86 1.30 3.36
CA GLN A 141 3.44 1.61 3.17
C GLN A 141 2.61 0.32 3.15
N TRP A 142 2.92 -0.56 2.21
CA TRP A 142 2.18 -1.79 1.96
C TRP A 142 2.29 -2.78 3.12
N GLY A 143 3.47 -2.86 3.74
CA GLY A 143 3.73 -3.66 4.93
C GLY A 143 2.89 -3.21 6.10
N CYS A 144 2.90 -1.92 6.46
CA CYS A 144 2.10 -1.37 7.55
C CYS A 144 0.60 -1.59 7.30
N MET A 145 0.10 -1.35 6.09
CA MET A 145 -1.30 -1.62 5.74
C MET A 145 -1.65 -3.11 5.85
N SER A 146 -0.77 -3.99 5.38
CA SER A 146 -0.96 -5.45 5.48
C SER A 146 -1.04 -5.90 6.93
N TYR A 147 -0.08 -5.44 7.74
CA TYR A 147 0.00 -5.74 9.16
C TYR A 147 -1.20 -5.19 9.90
N PHE A 148 -1.70 -4.02 9.55
CA PHE A 148 -2.90 -3.47 10.17
C PHE A 148 -4.15 -4.31 9.86
N GLU A 149 -4.30 -4.75 8.61
CA GLU A 149 -5.41 -5.64 8.23
C GLU A 149 -5.33 -6.99 8.95
N ILE A 150 -4.14 -7.54 9.19
CA ILE A 150 -3.94 -8.77 9.97
C ILE A 150 -4.18 -8.54 11.47
N GLU A 151 -3.61 -7.47 12.04
CA GLU A 151 -3.69 -7.13 13.45
C GLU A 151 -5.13 -6.92 13.92
N THR A 152 -5.95 -6.31 13.06
CA THR A 152 -7.38 -6.05 13.33
C THR A 152 -8.29 -7.27 13.14
N THR A 153 -7.72 -8.47 13.14
CA THR A 153 -8.44 -9.75 13.12
C THR A 153 -8.33 -10.46 14.46
N ASN A 154 -9.11 -11.53 14.63
CA ASN A 154 -8.97 -12.47 15.74
C ASN A 154 -8.11 -13.68 15.37
N TRP A 155 -7.20 -13.56 14.39
CA TRP A 155 -6.33 -14.66 14.00
C TRP A 155 -5.28 -14.91 15.09
N ILE A 156 -4.83 -16.15 15.20
CA ILE A 156 -3.83 -16.53 16.21
C ILE A 156 -2.55 -15.72 16.00
N ASN A 157 -2.07 -15.06 17.06
CA ASN A 157 -0.87 -14.22 17.08
C ASN A 157 -0.91 -12.98 16.15
N SER A 158 -2.09 -12.45 15.82
CA SER A 158 -2.20 -11.21 15.04
C SER A 158 -1.66 -9.99 15.82
N ASP A 159 -1.73 -10.01 17.15
CA ASP A 159 -1.35 -8.90 18.04
C ASP A 159 0.12 -8.47 17.88
N LYS A 160 1.00 -9.39 17.46
CA LYS A 160 2.43 -9.07 17.28
C LYS A 160 2.65 -8.03 16.17
N TYR A 161 1.72 -7.92 15.22
CA TYR A 161 1.84 -7.00 14.09
C TYR A 161 1.66 -5.54 14.52
N SER A 162 1.04 -5.26 15.67
CA SER A 162 1.02 -3.93 16.27
C SER A 162 2.45 -3.42 16.53
N ASN A 163 3.34 -4.29 17.03
CA ASN A 163 4.75 -3.95 17.27
C ASN A 163 5.52 -3.70 15.97
N ASN A 164 5.25 -4.50 14.93
CA ASN A 164 5.90 -4.32 13.62
C ASN A 164 5.52 -2.97 13.00
N ILE A 165 4.25 -2.59 13.06
CA ILE A 165 3.74 -1.30 12.56
C ILE A 165 4.40 -0.14 13.31
N ILE A 166 4.42 -0.20 14.66
CA ILE A 166 5.05 0.82 15.49
C ILE A 166 6.54 0.95 15.17
N TYR A 167 7.27 -0.17 15.10
CA TYR A 167 8.70 -0.18 14.81
C TYR A 167 9.01 0.47 13.44
N LEU A 168 8.29 0.05 12.40
CA LEU A 168 8.42 0.62 11.06
C LEU A 168 8.11 2.11 11.04
N THR A 169 7.10 2.54 11.80
CA THR A 169 6.66 3.95 11.83
C THR A 169 7.66 4.83 12.55
N ASP A 170 8.17 4.38 13.71
CA ASP A 170 9.25 5.08 14.40
C ASP A 170 10.48 5.20 13.49
N TRP A 171 10.85 4.15 12.75
CA TRP A 171 11.90 4.21 11.75
C TRP A 171 11.62 5.24 10.63
N MET A 172 10.41 5.23 10.05
CA MET A 172 10.00 6.12 8.96
C MET A 172 10.02 7.61 9.36
N ILE A 173 9.78 7.88 10.64
CA ILE A 173 9.81 9.22 11.21
C ILE A 173 11.22 9.63 11.62
N ASP A 174 11.90 8.81 12.44
CA ASP A 174 13.11 9.24 13.14
C ASP A 174 14.38 9.02 12.31
N VAL A 175 14.39 7.97 11.48
CA VAL A 175 15.56 7.58 10.68
C VAL A 175 15.37 7.99 9.24
N HIS A 176 14.25 7.63 8.62
CA HIS A 176 13.95 8.02 7.24
C HIS A 176 13.57 9.50 7.11
N ARG A 177 13.16 10.16 8.21
CA ARG A 177 12.89 11.60 8.29
C ARG A 177 11.94 12.10 7.20
N THR A 178 10.76 11.48 7.15
CA THR A 178 9.75 11.74 6.11
C THR A 178 9.42 13.23 5.93
N LEU A 179 9.34 14.01 7.01
CA LEU A 179 9.05 15.45 6.94
C LEU A 179 10.16 16.27 6.27
N GLU A 180 11.41 15.81 6.32
CA GLU A 180 12.55 16.49 5.71
C GLU A 180 12.65 16.23 4.19
N ARG A 181 11.91 15.24 3.66
CA ARG A 181 11.97 14.88 2.23
C ARG A 181 11.33 15.94 1.35
N THR A 182 11.94 16.26 0.21
CA THR A 182 11.47 17.37 -0.66
C THR A 182 10.39 16.98 -1.66
N ARG A 183 10.24 15.69 -1.93
CA ARG A 183 9.25 15.11 -2.85
C ARG A 183 7.95 14.80 -2.11
N ASN A 184 6.89 14.52 -2.85
CA ASN A 184 5.64 14.03 -2.28
C ASN A 184 5.89 12.67 -1.59
N THR A 185 5.55 12.61 -0.30
CA THR A 185 5.70 11.44 0.57
C THR A 185 4.36 10.89 1.04
N ALA A 186 3.28 11.09 0.26
CA ALA A 186 1.93 10.62 0.60
C ALA A 186 1.88 9.14 1.02
N TYR A 187 2.66 8.29 0.33
CA TYR A 187 2.80 6.86 0.65
C TYR A 187 3.18 6.60 2.12
N ALA A 188 3.96 7.49 2.74
CA ALA A 188 4.38 7.30 4.13
C ALA A 188 3.22 7.53 5.09
N TYR A 189 2.32 8.47 4.81
CA TYR A 189 1.22 8.76 5.72
C TYR A 189 0.16 7.66 5.71
N GLU A 190 -0.02 6.95 4.59
CA GLU A 190 -0.84 5.74 4.57
C GLU A 190 -0.37 4.72 5.63
N GLY A 191 0.95 4.55 5.85
CA GLY A 191 1.47 3.69 6.92
C GLY A 191 1.39 4.33 8.32
N ILE A 192 1.80 5.61 8.45
CA ILE A 192 1.84 6.32 9.75
C ILE A 192 0.44 6.45 10.36
N ILE A 193 -0.60 6.65 9.56
CA ILE A 193 -1.98 6.76 10.05
C ILE A 193 -2.48 5.44 10.67
N HIS A 194 -2.12 4.30 10.08
CA HIS A 194 -2.43 3.01 10.69
C HIS A 194 -1.71 2.83 12.03
N ALA A 195 -0.46 3.28 12.14
CA ALA A 195 0.27 3.26 13.40
C ALA A 195 -0.31 4.19 14.47
N TYR A 196 -0.85 5.34 14.07
CA TYR A 196 -1.61 6.23 14.94
C TYR A 196 -2.84 5.53 15.51
N GLU A 197 -3.62 4.83 14.69
CA GLU A 197 -4.78 4.08 15.15
C GLU A 197 -4.39 2.95 16.12
N ILE A 198 -3.29 2.23 15.84
CA ILE A 198 -2.73 1.25 16.77
C ILE A 198 -2.32 1.90 18.10
N ALA A 199 -1.65 3.05 18.05
CA ALA A 199 -1.26 3.79 19.26
C ALA A 199 -2.47 4.23 20.08
N ARG A 200 -3.55 4.71 19.43
CA ARG A 200 -4.84 5.02 20.08
C ARG A 200 -5.42 3.81 20.78
N ARG A 201 -5.55 2.67 20.08
CA ARG A 201 -6.08 1.42 20.64
C ARG A 201 -5.26 0.89 21.82
N ASN A 202 -3.94 1.11 21.78
CA ASN A 202 -3.01 0.72 22.85
C ASN A 202 -2.87 1.76 23.97
N ASN A 203 -3.52 2.92 23.87
CA ASN A 203 -3.36 4.05 24.80
C ASN A 203 -1.91 4.56 24.95
N ASP A 204 -1.09 4.46 23.89
CA ASP A 204 0.29 4.97 23.88
C ASP A 204 0.30 6.48 23.61
N SER A 205 0.13 7.28 24.67
CA SER A 205 0.00 8.74 24.57
C SER A 205 1.19 9.43 23.88
N SER A 206 2.40 8.92 24.11
CA SER A 206 3.62 9.48 23.49
C SER A 206 3.60 9.31 21.97
N ARG A 207 3.25 8.11 21.49
CA ARG A 207 3.15 7.84 20.05
C ARG A 207 1.93 8.50 19.42
N ILE A 208 0.80 8.58 20.14
CA ILE A 208 -0.37 9.33 19.67
C ILE A 208 0.02 10.78 19.35
N GLU A 209 0.68 11.48 20.27
CA GLU A 209 1.10 12.87 20.08
C GLU A 209 2.11 13.00 18.93
N LYS A 210 3.17 12.15 18.93
CA LYS A 210 4.20 12.14 17.89
C LYS A 210 3.60 11.90 16.50
N TYR A 211 2.81 10.85 16.35
CA TYR A 211 2.26 10.46 15.04
C TYR A 211 1.24 11.47 14.56
N PHE A 212 0.39 12.01 15.44
CA PHE A 212 -0.52 13.11 15.09
C PHE A 212 0.24 14.31 14.52
N SER A 213 1.26 14.79 15.23
CA SER A 213 2.07 15.94 14.79
C SER A 213 2.68 15.71 13.40
N VAL A 214 3.21 14.51 13.14
CA VAL A 214 3.80 14.18 11.85
C VAL A 214 2.75 14.08 10.74
N ILE A 215 1.60 13.46 11.02
CA ILE A 215 0.50 13.36 10.06
C ILE A 215 0.00 14.75 9.68
N ASP A 216 -0.23 15.62 10.67
CA ASP A 216 -0.79 16.95 10.45
C ASP A 216 0.14 17.84 9.61
N GLU A 217 1.40 17.96 10.01
CA GLU A 217 2.41 18.72 9.27
C GLU A 217 2.62 18.14 7.85
N GLY A 218 2.63 16.82 7.76
CA GLY A 218 2.79 16.09 6.52
C GLY A 218 1.67 16.34 5.52
N LEU A 219 0.43 16.16 5.93
CA LEU A 219 -0.75 16.39 5.09
C LEU A 219 -0.88 17.86 4.69
N TYR A 220 -0.56 18.80 5.59
CA TYR A 220 -0.47 20.21 5.25
C TYR A 220 0.53 20.44 4.11
N LYS A 221 1.77 19.93 4.26
CA LYS A 221 2.82 20.05 3.25
C LYS A 221 2.41 19.43 1.90
N LEU A 222 1.79 18.26 1.93
CA LEU A 222 1.28 17.58 0.73
C LEU A 222 0.18 18.38 0.02
N THR A 223 -0.71 19.00 0.78
CA THR A 223 -1.77 19.87 0.22
C THR A 223 -1.18 21.05 -0.54
N THR A 224 0.01 21.54 -0.14
CA THR A 224 0.68 22.64 -0.86
C THR A 224 1.11 22.29 -2.29
N TRP A 225 1.15 21.01 -2.65
CA TRP A 225 1.48 20.51 -3.99
C TRP A 225 0.27 20.28 -4.89
N GLN A 226 -0.95 20.56 -4.41
CA GLN A 226 -2.16 20.48 -5.23
C GLN A 226 -2.26 21.66 -6.19
N VAL A 227 -2.33 21.37 -7.48
CA VAL A 227 -2.49 22.38 -8.53
C VAL A 227 -3.86 23.04 -8.41
N GLY A 228 -3.88 24.36 -8.24
CA GLY A 228 -5.12 25.12 -8.00
C GLY A 228 -5.73 24.89 -6.60
N GLY A 229 -4.97 24.28 -5.68
CA GLY A 229 -5.40 24.05 -4.30
C GLY A 229 -5.46 25.33 -3.46
N PRO A 230 -6.03 25.25 -2.24
CA PRO A 230 -6.29 26.43 -1.39
C PRO A 230 -5.03 27.05 -0.78
N ILE A 231 -3.95 26.28 -0.63
CA ILE A 231 -2.69 26.70 0.03
C ILE A 231 -1.46 26.38 -0.82
N PRO A 232 -1.33 26.93 -2.04
CA PRO A 232 -0.25 26.56 -2.95
C PRO A 232 1.12 26.95 -2.39
N ASN A 233 2.12 26.10 -2.61
CA ASN A 233 3.51 26.46 -2.35
C ASN A 233 4.00 27.56 -3.32
N THR A 234 5.19 28.10 -3.06
CA THR A 234 5.79 29.18 -3.87
C THR A 234 5.89 28.82 -5.35
N PHE A 235 6.28 27.59 -5.68
CA PHE A 235 6.40 27.17 -7.08
C PHE A 235 5.05 27.22 -7.81
N LEU A 236 3.98 26.70 -7.20
CA LEU A 236 2.64 26.73 -7.79
C LEU A 236 2.02 28.13 -7.82
N LYS A 237 2.39 29.02 -6.89
CA LYS A 237 2.01 30.44 -6.92
C LYS A 237 2.66 31.18 -8.10
N ASP A 238 3.94 30.91 -8.34
CA ASP A 238 4.72 31.57 -9.39
C ASP A 238 4.46 30.97 -10.78
N ASN A 239 3.92 29.75 -10.83
CA ASN A 239 3.62 29.02 -12.07
C ASN A 239 2.15 28.58 -12.12
N PRO A 240 1.18 29.53 -12.13
CA PRO A 240 -0.23 29.18 -12.25
C PRO A 240 -0.52 28.55 -13.61
N THR A 241 -1.51 27.66 -13.67
CA THR A 241 -1.99 27.06 -14.92
C THR A 241 -3.46 27.38 -15.13
N SER A 242 -3.82 27.65 -16.38
CA SER A 242 -5.22 27.76 -16.83
C SER A 242 -5.77 26.45 -17.40
N ASN A 243 -4.96 25.38 -17.43
CA ASN A 243 -5.40 24.08 -17.91
C ASN A 243 -6.33 23.42 -16.90
N ILE A 244 -7.62 23.36 -17.21
CA ILE A 244 -8.65 22.77 -16.34
C ILE A 244 -8.39 21.30 -16.02
N PHE A 245 -7.69 20.55 -16.88
CA PHE A 245 -7.35 19.15 -16.65
C PHE A 245 -6.20 18.96 -15.65
N ALA A 246 -5.46 20.01 -15.35
CA ALA A 246 -4.39 19.98 -14.36
C ALA A 246 -4.88 20.36 -12.94
N ILE A 247 -6.00 21.09 -12.85
CA ILE A 247 -6.56 21.54 -11.57
C ILE A 247 -7.01 20.34 -10.73
N GLY A 248 -6.62 20.33 -9.46
CA GLY A 248 -6.86 19.22 -8.53
C GLY A 248 -5.79 18.13 -8.59
N GLY A 249 -4.99 18.07 -9.66
CA GLY A 249 -3.85 17.17 -9.75
C GLY A 249 -2.76 17.52 -8.73
N ILE A 250 -1.96 16.53 -8.37
CA ILE A 250 -0.93 16.67 -7.33
C ILE A 250 0.45 16.50 -7.94
N MET A 251 1.32 17.49 -7.70
CA MET A 251 2.71 17.43 -8.14
C MET A 251 3.58 16.64 -7.16
N ASN A 252 4.56 15.89 -7.71
CA ASN A 252 5.55 15.21 -6.88
C ASN A 252 6.65 16.16 -6.39
N HIS A 253 7.11 17.04 -7.27
CA HIS A 253 8.23 17.95 -7.02
C HIS A 253 8.25 19.04 -8.10
N LYS A 254 8.85 20.21 -7.82
CA LYS A 254 8.99 21.32 -8.79
C LYS A 254 9.73 20.96 -10.08
N GLU A 255 10.63 19.97 -10.02
CA GLU A 255 11.42 19.50 -11.17
C GLU A 255 10.75 18.32 -11.91
N GLU A 256 9.59 17.88 -11.43
CA GLU A 256 8.83 16.77 -12.01
C GLU A 256 7.46 17.26 -12.45
N ALA A 257 7.47 17.96 -13.59
CA ALA A 257 6.28 18.60 -14.16
C ALA A 257 5.12 17.64 -14.50
N PRO A 258 5.32 16.36 -14.91
CA PRO A 258 4.19 15.48 -15.19
C PRO A 258 3.38 15.17 -13.93
N LEU A 259 2.09 15.50 -13.96
CA LEU A 259 1.13 15.02 -12.98
C LEU A 259 0.99 13.51 -13.16
N ARG A 260 1.26 12.76 -12.09
CA ARG A 260 1.13 11.32 -12.11
C ARG A 260 -0.04 10.87 -11.27
N ILE A 261 -0.77 9.87 -11.78
CA ILE A 261 -1.96 9.34 -11.13
C ILE A 261 -1.62 8.70 -9.78
N ASP A 262 -0.47 8.03 -9.66
CA ASP A 262 -0.02 7.38 -8.42
C ASP A 262 0.15 8.40 -7.29
N VAL A 263 0.77 9.55 -7.55
CA VAL A 263 0.98 10.61 -6.55
C VAL A 263 -0.36 11.15 -6.05
N THR A 264 -1.30 11.34 -6.96
CA THR A 264 -2.65 11.80 -6.61
C THR A 264 -3.39 10.73 -5.79
N GLN A 265 -3.29 9.46 -6.18
CA GLN A 265 -3.92 8.34 -5.49
C GLN A 265 -3.40 8.18 -4.05
N HIS A 266 -2.08 8.16 -3.85
CA HIS A 266 -1.49 8.04 -2.51
C HIS A 266 -1.94 9.17 -1.58
N GLN A 267 -1.94 10.41 -2.07
CA GLN A 267 -2.35 11.56 -1.25
C GLN A 267 -3.83 11.53 -0.92
N MET A 268 -4.69 11.21 -1.89
CA MET A 268 -6.12 11.07 -1.63
C MET A 268 -6.40 9.94 -0.63
N HIS A 269 -5.68 8.82 -0.74
CA HIS A 269 -5.85 7.72 0.21
C HIS A 269 -5.38 8.10 1.62
N ALA A 270 -4.23 8.76 1.76
CA ALA A 270 -3.76 9.28 3.05
C ALA A 270 -4.78 10.24 3.69
N VAL A 271 -5.40 11.13 2.90
CA VAL A 271 -6.46 12.04 3.40
C VAL A 271 -7.68 11.26 3.87
N ILE A 272 -8.16 10.28 3.12
CA ILE A 272 -9.31 9.44 3.51
C ILE A 272 -9.02 8.69 4.82
N LEU A 273 -7.81 8.13 4.95
CA LEU A 273 -7.38 7.46 6.18
C LEU A 273 -7.32 8.44 7.37
N ALA A 274 -6.81 9.65 7.15
CA ALA A 274 -6.70 10.65 8.21
C ALA A 274 -8.08 11.14 8.67
N GLN A 275 -9.02 11.35 7.74
CA GLN A 275 -10.41 11.67 8.07
C GLN A 275 -11.03 10.56 8.92
N LYS A 276 -10.78 9.30 8.56
CA LYS A 276 -11.35 8.14 9.26
C LYS A 276 -10.80 7.93 10.66
N TYR A 277 -9.49 8.09 10.88
CA TYR A 277 -8.83 7.66 12.12
C TYR A 277 -8.29 8.80 12.98
N VAL A 278 -7.97 9.95 12.38
CA VAL A 278 -7.21 11.03 13.04
C VAL A 278 -8.11 12.19 13.40
N TYR A 279 -8.92 12.67 12.46
CA TYR A 279 -9.63 13.94 12.59
C TYR A 279 -11.09 13.82 13.05
N ASP A 280 -11.59 12.61 13.34
CA ASP A 280 -12.96 12.32 13.81
C ASP A 280 -14.03 13.22 13.13
N CYS A 281 -13.97 13.31 11.80
CA CYS A 281 -14.84 14.14 10.95
C CYS A 281 -16.08 13.38 10.47
#